data_AF-A0A534QZZ6-F1
#
_entry.id   AF-A0A534QZZ6-F1
#
_cell.length_a   1.000
_cell.length_b   1.000
_cell.length_c   1.000
_cell.angle_alpha   90.00
_cell.angle_beta   90.00
_cell.angle_gamma   90.00
#
_symmetry.space_group_name_H-M   'P 1'
#
loop_
_entity.id
_entity.type
_entity.pdbx_description
1 polymer ?
#
loop_
_entity_poly.entity_id
_entity_poly.type
_entity_poly.pdbx_seq_one_letter_code
_entity_poly.pdbx_strand_id
1 'polypeptide(L)'
;MSMVHALTRSALVMAGLLLLAVGAGDVIAGWAKIGQYRELVRATAAVERPDPAALFPTANEGQERHAVAVDKLAFYQLVLTTGQMLAALGFALMAAGALRVRIRALRAAGNLAGAGNSLARN
;
A
#
# COMPACT_ATOMS: atom_id res chain seq x y z
N MET A 1 12.23 27.96 -13.63
CA MET A 1 12.13 26.70 -12.87
C MET A 1 11.09 25.81 -13.55
N SER A 2 11.44 24.57 -13.92
CA SER A 2 10.50 23.65 -14.57
C SER A 2 9.50 23.07 -13.57
N MET A 3 8.31 22.67 -14.04
CA MET A 3 7.25 22.11 -13.20
C MET A 3 7.68 20.80 -12.51
N VAL A 4 8.51 20.00 -13.19
CA VAL A 4 9.14 18.79 -12.63
C VAL A 4 10.01 19.13 -11.43
N HIS A 5 10.79 20.21 -11.50
CA HIS A 5 11.65 20.67 -10.42
C HIS A 5 10.86 21.17 -9.19
N ALA A 6 9.65 21.69 -9.39
CA ALA A 6 8.75 22.09 -8.30
C ALA A 6 8.06 20.87 -7.65
N LEU A 7 7.79 19.83 -8.43
CA LEU A 7 7.21 18.57 -7.96
C LEU A 7 8.21 17.78 -7.10
N THR A 8 9.46 17.63 -7.54
CA THR A 8 10.50 16.89 -6.79
C THR A 8 10.88 17.55 -5.47
N ARG A 9 10.73 18.88 -5.37
CA ARG A 9 10.95 19.62 -4.11
C ARG A 9 9.77 19.52 -3.14
N SER A 10 8.64 18.99 -3.57
CA SER A 10 7.46 18.81 -2.72
C SER A 10 7.62 17.54 -1.89
N ALA A 11 7.88 17.71 -0.59
CA ALA A 11 7.97 16.59 0.36
C ALA A 11 6.73 15.68 0.33
N LEU A 12 5.54 16.24 0.05
CA LEU A 12 4.29 15.48 -0.11
C LEU A 12 4.32 14.54 -1.32
N VAL A 13 4.86 15.00 -2.44
CA VAL A 13 4.93 14.19 -3.67
C VAL A 13 5.95 13.08 -3.50
N MET A 14 7.11 13.39 -2.91
CA MET A 14 8.15 12.39 -2.64
C MET A 14 7.70 11.36 -1.60
N ALA A 15 7.08 11.80 -0.49
CA ALA A 15 6.50 10.89 0.50
C ALA A 15 5.44 10.00 -0.14
N GLY A 16 4.56 10.57 -0.97
CA GLY A 16 3.54 9.82 -1.68
C GLY A 16 4.12 8.78 -2.63
N LEU A 17 5.16 9.14 -3.39
CA LEU A 17 5.85 8.22 -4.30
C LEU A 17 6.51 7.05 -3.55
N LEU A 18 7.17 7.32 -2.43
CA LEU A 18 7.81 6.28 -1.61
C LEU A 18 6.76 5.33 -1.02
N LEU A 19 5.68 5.88 -0.46
CA LEU A 19 4.54 5.10 0.05
C LEU A 19 3.90 4.24 -1.04
N LEU A 20 3.74 4.78 -2.25
CA LEU A 20 3.23 4.06 -3.40
C LEU A 20 4.15 2.89 -3.78
N ALA A 21 5.46 3.12 -3.85
CA ALA A 21 6.43 2.10 -4.21
C ALA A 21 6.48 0.96 -3.18
N VAL A 22 6.52 1.30 -1.89
CA VAL A 22 6.51 0.31 -0.79
C VAL A 22 5.20 -0.48 -0.80
N GLY A 23 4.05 0.22 -0.84
CA GLY A 23 2.75 -0.42 -0.86
C GLY A 23 2.54 -1.35 -2.07
N ALA A 24 3.02 -0.96 -3.25
CA ALA A 24 3.01 -1.82 -4.43
C ALA A 24 3.86 -3.08 -4.25
N GLY A 25 5.04 -2.95 -3.62
CA GLY A 25 5.90 -4.07 -3.26
C GLY A 25 5.19 -5.07 -2.34
N ASP A 26 4.54 -4.56 -1.30
CA ASP A 26 3.77 -5.38 -0.34
C ASP A 26 2.58 -6.09 -1.01
N VAL A 27 1.87 -5.42 -1.93
CA VAL A 27 0.78 -6.02 -2.70
C VAL A 27 1.28 -7.19 -3.55
N ILE A 28 2.38 -7.00 -4.27
CA ILE A 28 2.97 -8.03 -5.14
C ILE A 28 3.45 -9.22 -4.30
N ALA A 29 4.16 -8.95 -3.19
CA ALA A 29 4.65 -9.98 -2.28
C ALA A 29 3.50 -10.78 -1.64
N GLY A 30 2.47 -10.08 -1.17
CA GLY A 30 1.25 -10.67 -0.61
C GLY A 30 0.54 -11.56 -1.60
N TRP A 31 0.29 -11.10 -2.83
CA TRP A 31 -0.35 -11.89 -3.89
C TRP A 31 0.43 -13.17 -4.22
N ALA A 32 1.74 -13.05 -4.43
CA ALA A 32 2.59 -14.19 -4.77
C ALA A 32 2.58 -15.27 -3.68
N LYS A 33 2.54 -14.87 -2.41
CA LYS A 33 2.56 -15.79 -1.26
C LYS A 33 1.19 -16.35 -0.90
N ILE A 34 0.11 -15.57 -1.02
CA ILE A 34 -1.26 -16.06 -0.77
C ILE A 34 -1.61 -17.26 -1.65
N GLY A 35 -1.20 -17.25 -2.92
CA GLY A 35 -1.40 -18.40 -3.82
C GLY A 35 -0.77 -19.68 -3.28
N GLN A 36 0.52 -19.60 -2.93
CA GLN A 36 1.29 -20.73 -2.39
C GLN A 36 0.71 -21.27 -1.08
N TYR A 37 0.33 -20.38 -0.15
CA TYR A 37 -0.20 -20.80 1.14
C TYR A 37 -1.64 -21.31 1.08
N ARG A 38 -2.47 -20.82 0.14
CA ARG A 38 -3.82 -21.39 -0.08
C ARG A 38 -3.74 -22.86 -0.50
N GLU A 39 -2.80 -23.21 -1.36
CA GLU A 39 -2.58 -24.60 -1.77
C GLU A 39 -2.07 -25.46 -0.61
N LEU A 40 -1.13 -24.94 0.19
CA LEU A 40 -0.60 -25.62 1.37
C LEU A 40 -1.70 -25.88 2.43
N VAL A 41 -2.57 -24.90 2.67
CA VAL A 41 -3.72 -25.03 3.58
C VAL A 41 -4.69 -26.10 3.07
N ARG A 42 -4.97 -26.14 1.76
CA ARG A 42 -5.84 -27.19 1.18
C ARG A 42 -5.21 -28.58 1.27
N ALA A 43 -3.92 -28.71 1.03
CA ALA A 43 -3.21 -29.98 1.10
C ALA A 43 -3.14 -30.53 2.54
N THR A 44 -2.98 -29.65 3.53
CA THR A 44 -2.93 -30.03 4.96
C THR A 44 -4.31 -30.23 5.57
N ALA A 45 -5.36 -29.56 5.07
CA ALA A 45 -6.74 -29.76 5.52
C ALA A 45 -7.26 -31.19 5.28
N ALA A 46 -6.68 -31.91 4.31
CA ALA A 46 -7.04 -33.30 4.01
C ALA A 46 -6.53 -34.30 5.07
N VAL A 47 -5.67 -33.87 6.00
CA VAL A 47 -4.89 -34.79 6.85
C VAL A 47 -5.60 -35.20 8.15
N GLU A 48 -6.67 -34.54 8.63
CA GLU A 48 -7.14 -34.85 10.00
C GLU A 48 -8.66 -34.88 10.23
N ARG A 49 -9.19 -36.07 10.51
CA ARG A 49 -10.40 -36.24 11.32
C ARG A 49 -9.95 -36.70 12.71
N PRO A 50 -10.22 -35.94 13.79
CA PRO A 50 -9.85 -36.36 15.14
C PRO A 50 -10.49 -37.73 15.44
N ASP A 51 -9.69 -38.67 15.97
CA ASP A 51 -10.22 -39.96 16.43
C ASP A 51 -11.14 -39.73 17.64
N PRO A 52 -12.46 -39.97 17.50
CA PRO A 52 -13.41 -39.73 18.59
C PRO A 52 -13.19 -40.63 19.81
N ALA A 53 -12.32 -41.65 19.71
CA ALA A 53 -11.98 -42.55 20.82
C ALA A 53 -10.78 -42.06 21.68
N ALA A 54 -10.07 -40.99 21.28
CA ALA A 54 -8.91 -40.50 22.01
C ALA A 54 -9.30 -39.70 23.26
N LEU A 55 -9.02 -40.26 24.44
CA LEU A 55 -9.31 -39.66 25.76
C LEU A 55 -8.46 -38.42 26.09
N PHE A 56 -7.32 -38.23 25.43
CA PHE A 56 -6.46 -37.04 25.53
C PHE A 56 -5.94 -36.67 24.14
N PRO A 57 -6.71 -35.90 23.34
CA PRO A 57 -6.29 -35.52 22.00
C PRO A 57 -5.12 -34.53 22.07
N THR A 58 -3.91 -35.02 21.82
CA THR A 58 -2.73 -34.18 21.54
C THR A 58 -2.72 -33.81 20.07
N ALA A 59 -2.34 -32.58 19.73
CA ALA A 59 -2.29 -32.14 18.34
C ALA A 59 -1.36 -33.06 17.54
N ASN A 60 -1.85 -33.61 16.42
CA ASN A 60 -1.01 -34.33 15.48
C ASN A 60 -0.11 -33.33 14.72
N GLU A 61 1.07 -33.78 14.28
CA GLU A 61 1.98 -33.02 13.42
C GLU A 61 1.26 -32.48 12.16
N GLY A 62 0.25 -33.18 11.65
CA GLY A 62 -0.63 -32.72 10.58
C GLY A 62 -1.46 -31.48 10.95
N GLN A 63 -2.06 -31.46 12.14
CA GLN A 63 -2.82 -30.33 12.69
C GLN A 63 -1.91 -29.12 12.98
N GLU A 64 -0.71 -29.34 13.51
CA GLU A 64 0.25 -28.26 13.75
C GLU A 64 0.69 -27.60 12.44
N ARG A 65 1.00 -28.40 11.42
CA ARG A 65 1.35 -27.90 10.09
C ARG A 65 0.19 -27.14 9.42
N HIS A 66 -1.04 -27.59 9.63
CA HIS A 66 -2.23 -26.90 9.14
C HIS A 66 -2.42 -25.54 9.83
N ALA A 67 -2.32 -25.49 11.16
CA ALA A 67 -2.43 -24.25 11.93
C ALA A 67 -1.38 -23.21 11.49
N VAL A 68 -0.13 -23.63 11.33
CA VAL A 68 0.96 -22.77 10.82
C VAL A 68 0.68 -22.28 9.40
N ALA A 69 0.10 -23.11 8.54
CA ALA A 69 -0.24 -22.72 7.17
C ALA A 69 -1.36 -21.66 7.14
N VAL A 70 -2.36 -21.79 8.02
CA VAL A 70 -3.45 -20.82 8.18
C VAL A 70 -2.92 -19.48 8.70
N ASP A 71 -2.07 -19.50 9.73
CA ASP A 71 -1.48 -18.28 10.30
C ASP A 71 -0.62 -17.53 9.27
N LYS A 72 0.20 -18.27 8.49
CA LYS A 72 0.99 -17.67 7.41
C LYS A 72 0.09 -17.08 6.34
N LEU A 73 -1.00 -17.75 5.97
CA LEU A 73 -1.96 -17.21 5.01
C LEU A 73 -2.58 -15.90 5.51
N ALA A 74 -2.99 -15.84 6.77
CA ALA A 74 -3.54 -14.63 7.39
C ALA A 74 -2.51 -13.50 7.42
N PHE A 75 -1.24 -13.80 7.73
CA PHE A 75 -0.15 -12.84 7.68
C PHE A 75 0.00 -12.22 6.28
N TYR A 76 0.03 -13.02 5.21
CA TYR A 76 0.16 -12.47 3.85
C TYR A 76 -1.08 -11.72 3.37
N GLN A 77 -2.27 -12.04 3.88
CA GLN A 77 -3.47 -11.22 3.66
C GLN A 77 -3.36 -9.85 4.35
N LEU A 78 -2.80 -9.80 5.56
CA LEU A 78 -2.51 -8.56 6.25
C LEU A 78 -1.47 -7.71 5.50
N VAL A 79 -0.39 -8.33 5.02
CA VAL A 79 0.62 -7.66 4.18
C VAL A 79 -0.03 -7.08 2.93
N LEU A 80 -0.88 -7.85 2.25
CA LEU A 80 -1.59 -7.38 1.06
C LEU A 80 -2.48 -6.16 1.36
N THR A 81 -3.33 -6.26 2.36
CA THR A 81 -4.27 -5.17 2.73
C THR A 81 -3.54 -3.92 3.19
N THR A 82 -2.47 -4.08 3.97
CA THR A 82 -1.59 -2.98 4.38
C THR A 82 -0.91 -2.35 3.18
N GLY A 83 -0.38 -3.15 2.25
CA GLY A 83 0.20 -2.68 1.00
C GLY A 83 -0.78 -1.86 0.16
N GLN A 84 -2.03 -2.30 0.04
CA GLN A 84 -3.09 -1.56 -0.64
C GLN A 84 -3.37 -0.21 0.03
N MET A 85 -3.42 -0.17 1.37
CA MET A 85 -3.60 1.08 2.13
C MET A 85 -2.43 2.04 1.94
N LEU A 86 -1.19 1.55 2.01
CA LEU A 86 0.01 2.36 1.78
C LEU A 86 0.05 2.91 0.36
N ALA A 87 -0.31 2.09 -0.64
CA ALA A 87 -0.39 2.52 -2.03
C ALA A 87 -1.47 3.59 -2.23
N ALA A 88 -2.67 3.39 -1.68
CA ALA A 88 -3.76 4.36 -1.76
C ALA A 88 -3.41 5.69 -1.10
N LEU A 89 -2.79 5.64 0.09
CA LEU A 89 -2.31 6.83 0.79
C LEU A 89 -1.22 7.55 -0.02
N GLY A 90 -0.26 6.79 -0.57
CA GLY A 90 0.79 7.33 -1.42
C GLY A 90 0.24 8.09 -2.62
N PHE A 91 -0.74 7.51 -3.31
CA PHE A 91 -1.45 8.14 -4.41
C PHE A 91 -2.17 9.43 -3.98
N ALA A 92 -2.88 9.40 -2.84
CA ALA A 92 -3.57 10.57 -2.31
C ALA A 92 -2.61 11.73 -1.99
N LEU A 93 -1.45 11.44 -1.38
CA LEU A 93 -0.42 12.43 -1.08
C LEU A 93 0.20 13.02 -2.35
N MET A 94 0.46 12.19 -3.37
CA MET A 94 0.92 12.67 -4.68
C MET A 94 -0.09 13.61 -5.33
N ALA A 95 -1.37 13.23 -5.36
CA ALA A 95 -2.44 14.05 -5.91
C ALA A 95 -2.58 15.40 -5.19
N ALA A 96 -2.59 15.37 -3.85
CA ALA A 96 -2.64 16.59 -3.03
C ALA A 96 -1.40 17.49 -3.24
N GLY A 97 -0.22 16.89 -3.32
CA GLY A 97 1.04 17.60 -3.60
C GLY A 97 1.04 18.27 -4.97
N ALA A 98 0.61 17.56 -6.01
CA ALA A 98 0.49 18.09 -7.37
C ALA A 98 -0.53 19.24 -7.45
N LEU A 99 -1.70 19.07 -6.81
CA LEU A 99 -2.73 20.11 -6.74
C LEU A 99 -2.21 21.37 -6.04
N ARG A 100 -1.48 21.20 -4.92
CA ARG A 100 -0.88 22.33 -4.19
C ARG A 100 0.14 23.11 -5.04
N VAL A 101 0.96 22.40 -5.81
CA VAL A 101 1.90 23.02 -6.75
C VAL A 101 1.14 23.79 -7.85
N ARG A 102 0.07 23.19 -8.40
CA ARG A 102 -0.76 23.83 -9.42
C ARG A 102 -1.43 25.11 -8.91
N ILE A 103 -2.03 25.08 -7.74
CA ILE A 103 -2.67 26.26 -7.12
C ILE A 103 -1.64 27.38 -6.89
N ARG A 104 -0.45 27.05 -6.41
CA ARG A 104 0.63 28.03 -6.23
C ARG A 104 1.06 28.66 -7.56
N ALA A 105 1.19 27.88 -8.62
CA ALA A 105 1.54 28.38 -9.94
C ALA A 105 0.47 29.33 -10.50
N LEU A 106 -0.81 28.99 -10.35
CA LEU A 106 -1.93 29.85 -10.78
C LEU A 106 -1.98 31.18 -10.02
N ARG A 107 -1.76 31.15 -8.69
CA ARG A 107 -1.69 32.37 -7.87
C ARG A 107 -0.50 33.25 -8.26
N ALA A 108 0.66 32.66 -8.52
CA ALA A 108 1.84 33.40 -8.97
C ALA A 108 1.59 34.11 -10.31
N ALA A 109 0.92 33.46 -11.26
CA ALA A 109 0.55 34.06 -12.54
C ALA A 109 -0.45 35.22 -12.38
N GLY A 110 -1.46 35.06 -11.50
CA GLY A 110 -2.44 36.12 -11.20
C GLY A 110 -1.80 37.37 -10.58
N ASN A 111 -0.85 37.20 -9.67
CA ASN A 111 -0.13 38.31 -9.05
C ASN A 111 0.73 39.11 -10.05
N LEU A 112 1.36 38.42 -11.01
CA LEU A 112 2.14 39.07 -12.06
C LEU A 112 1.26 39.88 -13.02
N ALA A 113 0.09 39.33 -13.40
CA ALA A 113 -0.89 40.04 -14.22
C ALA A 113 -1.46 41.27 -13.51
N GLY A 114 -1.74 41.18 -12.20
CA GLY A 114 -2.20 42.32 -11.40
C GLY A 114 -1.15 43.41 -11.23
N ALA A 115 0.12 43.04 -11.03
CA ALA A 115 1.22 44.00 -10.87
C ALA A 115 1.47 44.81 -12.16
N GLY A 116 1.46 44.16 -13.33
CA GLY A 116 1.62 44.84 -14.63
C GLY A 116 0.50 45.85 -14.91
N ASN A 117 -0.73 45.54 -14.50
CA ASN A 117 -1.87 46.45 -14.68
C ASN A 117 -1.81 47.68 -13.75
N SER A 118 -1.10 47.59 -12.61
CA SER A 118 -0.90 48.73 -11.71
C SER A 118 0.20 49.68 -12.19
N LEU A 119 1.24 49.16 -12.85
CA LEU A 119 2.34 49.95 -13.40
C LEU A 119 1.95 50.69 -14.69
N ALA A 120 0.99 50.16 -15.46
CA ALA A 120 0.48 50.82 -16.67
C ALA A 120 -0.52 51.96 -16.39
N ARG A 121 -0.92 52.17 -15.12
CA ARG A 121 -1.91 53.18 -14.70
C ARG A 121 -1.31 54.38 -13.97
N ASN A 122 0.00 54.40 -13.73
CA ASN A 122 0.75 55.55 -13.21
C ASN A 122 1.60 56.16 -14.32
#